data_AF-D5H6S2-F1
#
_entry.id   AF-D5H6S2-F1
#
_cell.length_a   1.000
_cell.length_b   1.000
_cell.length_c   1.000
_cell.angle_alpha   90.00
_cell.angle_beta   90.00
_cell.angle_gamma   90.00
#
_symmetry.space_group_name_H-M   'P 1'
#
loop_
_entity.id
_entity.type
_entity.pdbx_description
1 polymer ?
#
loop_
_entity_poly.entity_id
_entity_poly.type
_entity_poly.pdbx_seq_one_letter_code
_entity_poly.pdbx_strand_id
1 'polypeptide(L)'
;MGNRGNCLPDACVPLLRDTLPFLIYSTTMSLDQRIEQTDGICGGKPRIAGHRITVQDVVVWHERQGWSVDQIVSEYDLSLADVYAALAYYFSHREEIDRSLEESRAFIKRMKKEQSSEQTEPLGEDG
;
A
#
# COMPACT_ATOMS: atom_id res chain seq x y z
N MET A 1 20.43 70.62 23.38
CA MET A 1 18.99 70.35 23.23
C MET A 1 18.76 69.46 22.02
N GLY A 2 18.06 68.33 22.20
CA GLY A 2 17.21 67.73 21.17
C GLY A 2 17.81 66.68 20.24
N ASN A 3 17.82 65.42 20.68
CA ASN A 3 17.77 64.24 19.81
C ASN A 3 16.46 64.23 18.99
N ARG A 4 16.54 64.04 17.67
CA ARG A 4 15.58 63.32 16.80
C ARG A 4 16.38 62.92 15.54
N GLY A 5 16.75 61.68 15.29
CA GLY A 5 15.95 60.48 15.35
C GLY A 5 15.49 60.13 13.93
N ASN A 6 15.83 58.90 13.51
CA ASN A 6 15.43 58.17 12.31
C ASN A 6 16.05 58.51 10.94
N CYS A 7 16.36 57.55 10.07
CA CYS A 7 16.55 56.09 10.14
C CYS A 7 16.82 55.61 8.70
N LEU A 8 17.41 54.42 8.59
CA LEU A 8 17.66 53.58 7.39
C LEU A 8 19.05 53.74 6.74
N PRO A 9 20.02 52.88 7.10
CA PRO A 9 21.09 52.52 6.19
C PRO A 9 20.54 51.68 5.03
N ASP A 10 20.93 52.05 3.81
CA ASP A 10 20.73 51.26 2.59
C ASP A 10 21.04 49.78 2.81
N ALA A 11 20.11 48.96 2.34
CA ALA A 11 20.00 47.54 2.60
C ALA A 11 21.29 46.76 2.29
N CYS A 12 22.04 46.41 3.34
CA CYS A 12 22.78 45.16 3.36
C CYS A 12 21.74 44.07 3.64
N VAL A 13 21.25 43.39 2.61
CA VAL A 13 20.44 42.18 2.80
C VAL A 13 21.43 41.03 3.08
N PRO A 14 21.58 40.55 4.33
CA PRO A 14 22.20 39.25 4.50
C PRO A 14 21.21 38.23 3.94
N LEU A 15 21.71 37.33 3.11
CA LEU A 15 21.01 36.12 2.70
C LEU A 15 20.54 35.39 3.96
N LEU A 16 19.29 35.62 4.35
CA LEU A 16 18.61 34.90 5.41
C LEU A 16 18.26 33.51 4.88
N ARG A 17 19.30 32.68 4.70
CA ARG A 17 19.21 31.28 5.10
C ARG A 17 18.80 31.28 6.57
N ASP A 18 17.91 30.36 6.92
CA ASP A 18 17.32 30.18 8.25
C ASP A 18 16.20 31.17 8.59
N THR A 19 15.00 30.87 8.08
CA THR A 19 13.84 30.53 8.93
C THR A 19 12.71 30.02 8.03
N LEU A 20 12.57 28.70 7.92
CA LEU A 20 11.25 28.08 7.76
C LEU A 20 11.12 26.96 8.81
N PRO A 21 10.20 27.09 9.78
CA PRO A 21 9.99 26.11 10.84
C PRO A 21 9.09 24.95 10.36
N PHE A 22 9.59 23.73 10.49
CA PHE A 22 8.87 22.51 10.91
C PHE A 22 7.61 21.96 10.18
N LEU A 23 6.99 22.58 9.16
CA LEU A 23 5.72 22.06 8.58
C LEU A 23 5.57 22.15 7.05
N ILE A 24 6.53 21.61 6.28
CA ILE A 24 6.23 21.12 4.92
C ILE A 24 6.72 19.68 4.70
N TYR A 25 6.78 18.87 5.76
CA TYR A 25 6.94 17.42 5.63
C TYR A 25 5.63 16.77 5.18
N SER A 26 5.02 17.34 4.14
CA SER A 26 4.15 16.58 3.26
C SER A 26 5.08 15.97 2.23
N THR A 27 5.91 15.00 2.63
CA THR A 27 6.52 14.11 1.65
C THR A 27 5.35 13.41 0.98
N THR A 28 4.91 13.92 -0.16
CA THR A 28 4.02 13.21 -1.06
C THR A 28 4.79 11.98 -1.46
N MET A 29 4.61 10.89 -0.70
CA MET A 29 5.18 9.62 -1.09
C MET A 29 4.63 9.30 -2.46
N SER A 30 5.55 9.18 -3.40
CA SER A 30 5.26 8.82 -4.77
C SER A 30 4.58 7.44 -4.75
N LEU A 31 3.70 7.16 -5.73
CA LEU A 31 2.99 5.88 -5.76
C LEU A 31 3.93 4.67 -5.74
N ASP A 32 5.17 4.83 -6.23
CA ASP A 32 6.22 3.80 -6.16
C ASP A 32 6.69 3.51 -4.72
N GLN A 33 6.75 4.53 -3.85
CA GLN A 33 7.19 4.37 -2.47
C GLN A 33 6.15 3.66 -1.59
N ARG A 34 4.91 3.57 -2.07
CA ARG A 34 3.80 2.88 -1.39
C ARG A 34 3.76 1.39 -1.70
N ILE A 35 4.42 0.95 -2.76
CA ILE A 35 4.46 -0.46 -3.18
C ILE A 35 5.88 -0.98 -3.04
N GLU A 36 6.08 -1.85 -2.07
CA GLU A 36 7.36 -2.52 -1.87
C GLU A 36 7.34 -3.89 -2.53
N GLN A 37 8.38 -4.20 -3.30
CA GLN A 37 8.67 -5.53 -3.76
C GLN A 37 10.01 -5.96 -3.16
N THR A 38 10.00 -7.00 -2.33
CA THR A 38 11.22 -7.53 -1.72
C THR A 38 11.35 -9.00 -2.06
N ASP A 39 12.47 -9.36 -2.70
CA ASP A 39 12.78 -10.75 -2.99
C ASP A 39 12.87 -11.57 -1.70
N GLY A 40 12.19 -12.72 -1.68
CA GLY A 40 12.13 -13.61 -0.52
C GLY A 40 11.04 -13.30 0.51
N ILE A 41 10.34 -12.16 0.43
CA ILE A 41 9.20 -11.84 1.30
C ILE A 41 7.90 -11.97 0.49
N CYS A 42 6.90 -12.69 1.03
CA CYS A 42 5.64 -12.99 0.33
C CYS A 42 5.82 -13.61 -1.07
N GLY A 43 6.90 -14.36 -1.28
CA GLY A 43 7.23 -14.96 -2.59
C GLY A 43 7.69 -13.96 -3.64
N GLY A 44 8.25 -12.82 -3.24
CA GLY A 44 8.68 -11.76 -4.17
C GLY A 44 7.53 -10.95 -4.76
N LYS A 45 6.32 -11.12 -4.22
CA LYS A 45 5.12 -10.42 -4.70
C LYS A 45 5.10 -8.97 -4.22
N PRO A 46 4.63 -8.02 -5.04
CA PRO A 46 4.48 -6.62 -4.65
C PRO A 46 3.44 -6.49 -3.51
N ARG A 47 3.82 -5.76 -2.46
CA ARG A 47 3.00 -5.51 -1.26
C ARG A 47 2.88 -4.03 -0.97
N ILE A 48 1.86 -3.66 -0.21
CA ILE A 48 1.73 -2.30 0.31
C ILE A 48 2.79 -2.08 1.39
N ALA A 49 3.50 -0.95 1.33
CA ALA A 49 4.52 -0.58 2.30
C ALA A 49 3.94 -0.56 3.72
N GLY A 50 4.66 -1.15 4.68
CA GLY A 50 4.20 -1.26 6.07
C GLY A 50 3.11 -2.30 6.34
N HIS A 51 2.59 -2.98 5.31
CA HIS A 51 1.52 -3.96 5.45
C HIS A 51 1.95 -5.33 4.91
N ARG A 52 1.33 -6.40 5.42
CA ARG A 52 1.47 -7.76 4.86
C ARG A 52 0.48 -8.05 3.74
N ILE A 53 -0.24 -7.04 3.27
CA ILE A 53 -1.27 -7.13 2.25
C ILE A 53 -0.61 -6.94 0.89
N THR A 54 -0.83 -7.91 0.00
CA THR A 54 -0.25 -7.88 -1.36
C THR A 54 -1.14 -7.11 -2.32
N VAL A 55 -0.58 -6.63 -3.43
CA VAL A 55 -1.37 -6.04 -4.52
C VAL A 55 -2.40 -7.03 -5.06
N GLN A 56 -2.06 -8.33 -5.06
CA GLN A 56 -2.97 -9.41 -5.46
C GLN A 56 -4.24 -9.48 -4.59
N ASP A 57 -4.09 -9.29 -3.28
CA ASP A 57 -5.23 -9.34 -2.34
C ASP A 57 -6.21 -8.19 -2.62
N VAL A 58 -5.69 -6.98 -2.79
CA VAL A 58 -6.49 -5.78 -3.13
C VAL A 58 -7.27 -5.99 -4.44
N VAL A 59 -6.60 -6.53 -5.46
CA VAL A 59 -7.24 -6.83 -6.76
C VAL A 59 -8.31 -7.90 -6.61
N VAL A 60 -8.07 -8.94 -5.83
CA VAL A 60 -9.07 -10.00 -5.56
C VAL A 60 -10.29 -9.41 -4.87
N TRP A 61 -10.12 -8.56 -3.86
CA TRP A 61 -11.25 -7.92 -3.18
C TRP A 61 -12.01 -6.97 -4.11
N HIS A 62 -11.31 -6.16 -4.89
CA HIS A 62 -11.95 -5.21 -5.79
C HIS A 62 -12.66 -5.90 -6.97
N GLU A 63 -11.97 -6.75 -7.73
CA GLU A 63 -12.48 -7.32 -8.98
C GLU A 63 -13.40 -8.53 -8.74
N ARG A 64 -13.08 -9.39 -7.76
CA ARG A 64 -13.81 -10.65 -7.58
C ARG A 64 -14.90 -10.56 -6.52
N GLN A 65 -14.62 -9.85 -5.42
CA GLN A 65 -15.59 -9.68 -4.34
C GLN A 65 -16.46 -8.43 -4.56
N GLY A 66 -16.09 -7.55 -5.50
CA GLY A 66 -16.82 -6.32 -5.80
C GLY A 66 -16.77 -5.31 -4.65
N TRP A 67 -15.76 -5.39 -3.79
CA TRP A 67 -15.63 -4.50 -2.65
C TRP A 67 -15.17 -3.12 -3.13
N SER A 68 -15.81 -2.09 -2.56
CA SER A 68 -15.39 -0.71 -2.81
C SER A 68 -14.04 -0.44 -2.15
N VAL A 69 -13.25 0.46 -2.75
CA VAL A 69 -11.96 0.91 -2.19
C VAL A 69 -12.11 1.38 -0.75
N ASP A 70 -13.18 2.12 -0.44
CA ASP A 70 -13.47 2.63 0.90
C ASP A 70 -13.72 1.51 1.93
N GLN A 71 -14.38 0.42 1.51
CA GLN A 71 -14.58 -0.76 2.37
C GLN A 71 -13.25 -1.46 2.66
N ILE A 72 -12.37 -1.59 1.65
CA ILE A 72 -11.05 -2.19 1.83
C ILE A 72 -10.20 -1.36 2.80
N VAL A 73 -10.27 -0.03 2.68
CA VAL A 73 -9.63 0.92 3.59
C VAL A 73 -10.15 0.75 5.01
N SER A 74 -11.46 0.70 5.20
CA SER A 74 -12.06 0.59 6.54
C SER A 74 -11.84 -0.77 7.19
N GLU A 75 -11.82 -1.86 6.43
CA GLU A 75 -11.70 -3.22 6.98
C GLU A 75 -10.25 -3.54 7.37
N TYR A 76 -9.28 -3.07 6.57
CA TYR A 76 -7.87 -3.40 6.74
C TYR A 76 -7.01 -2.24 7.27
N ASP A 77 -7.65 -1.14 7.72
CA ASP A 77 -7.01 0.09 8.20
C ASP A 77 -5.93 0.62 7.23
N LEU A 78 -6.20 0.51 5.93
CA LEU A 78 -5.28 0.90 4.86
C LEU A 78 -5.45 2.37 4.49
N SER A 79 -4.37 3.04 4.07
CA SER A 79 -4.54 4.36 3.48
C SER A 79 -5.23 4.27 2.14
N LEU A 80 -6.18 5.17 1.88
CA LEU A 80 -6.82 5.29 0.56
C LEU A 80 -5.78 5.41 -0.57
N ALA A 81 -4.71 6.16 -0.32
CA ALA A 81 -3.62 6.33 -1.27
C ALA A 81 -2.85 5.03 -1.55
N ASP A 82 -2.73 4.13 -0.57
CA ASP A 82 -2.06 2.83 -0.75
C ASP A 82 -2.90 1.88 -1.60
N VAL A 83 -4.22 1.87 -1.39
CA VAL A 83 -5.14 1.05 -2.19
C VAL A 83 -5.13 1.53 -3.65
N TYR A 84 -5.18 2.85 -3.89
CA TYR A 84 -5.05 3.38 -5.24
C TYR A 84 -3.68 3.13 -5.87
N ALA A 85 -2.59 3.19 -5.09
CA ALA A 85 -1.26 2.83 -5.58
C ALA A 85 -1.19 1.36 -6.00
N ALA A 86 -1.80 0.45 -5.22
CA ALA A 86 -1.86 -0.96 -5.54
C ALA A 86 -2.66 -1.22 -6.82
N LEU A 87 -3.82 -0.58 -6.98
CA LEU A 87 -4.62 -0.68 -8.21
C LEU A 87 -3.88 -0.10 -9.42
N ALA A 88 -3.21 1.05 -9.27
CA ALA A 88 -2.39 1.63 -10.34
C ALA A 88 -1.25 0.70 -10.76
N TYR A 89 -0.56 0.09 -9.79
CA TYR A 89 0.49 -0.90 -10.06
C TYR A 89 -0.06 -2.12 -10.79
N TYR A 90 -1.24 -2.60 -10.38
CA TYR A 90 -1.93 -3.70 -11.04
C TYR A 90 -2.24 -3.40 -12.50
N PHE A 91 -2.78 -2.23 -12.82
CA PHE A 91 -3.08 -1.88 -14.22
C PHE A 91 -1.83 -1.80 -15.09
N SER A 92 -0.68 -1.40 -14.52
CA SER A 92 0.61 -1.40 -15.23
C SER A 92 1.19 -2.81 -15.45
N HIS A 93 0.84 -3.79 -14.61
CA HIS A 93 1.42 -5.14 -14.62
C HIS A 93 0.35 -6.24 -14.71
N ARG A 94 -0.80 -5.92 -15.31
CA ARG A 94 -2.01 -6.75 -15.22
C ARG A 94 -1.78 -8.17 -15.69
N GLU A 95 -1.13 -8.35 -16.84
CA GLU A 95 -0.89 -9.67 -17.43
C GLU A 95 -0.02 -10.58 -16.55
N GLU A 96 1.00 -10.01 -15.91
CA GLU A 96 1.89 -10.75 -15.02
C GLU A 96 1.18 -11.13 -13.72
N ILE A 97 0.46 -10.18 -13.15
CA ILE A 97 -0.28 -10.39 -11.90
C ILE A 97 -1.43 -11.37 -12.10
N ASP A 98 -2.18 -11.28 -13.20
CA ASP A 98 -3.25 -12.22 -13.53
C ASP A 98 -2.73 -13.64 -13.72
N ARG A 99 -1.59 -13.80 -14.40
CA ARG A 99 -0.93 -15.10 -14.53
C ARG A 99 -0.53 -15.66 -13.17
N SER A 100 0.12 -14.83 -12.34
CA SER A 100 0.53 -15.19 -10.98
C SER A 100 -0.67 -15.58 -10.10
N LEU A 101 -1.80 -14.88 -10.25
CA LEU A 101 -3.07 -15.15 -9.55
C LEU A 101 -3.67 -16.50 -9.98
N GLU A 102 -3.67 -16.79 -11.28
CA GLU A 102 -4.17 -18.06 -11.82
C GLU A 102 -3.33 -19.24 -11.34
N GLU A 103 -2.01 -19.13 -11.42
CA GLU A 103 -1.05 -20.14 -10.93
C GLU A 103 -1.21 -20.38 -9.42
N SER A 104 -1.28 -19.31 -8.64
CA SER A 104 -1.50 -19.40 -7.19
C SER A 104 -2.83 -20.10 -6.87
N ARG A 105 -3.90 -19.82 -7.62
CA ARG A 105 -5.21 -20.47 -7.44
C ARG A 105 -5.18 -21.93 -7.82
N ALA A 106 -4.54 -22.28 -8.93
CA ALA A 106 -4.38 -23.66 -9.38
C ALA A 106 -3.60 -24.49 -8.35
N PHE A 107 -2.53 -23.90 -7.79
CA PHE A 107 -1.75 -24.51 -6.71
C PHE A 107 -2.58 -24.76 -5.45
N ILE A 108 -3.29 -23.74 -4.95
CA ILE A 108 -4.16 -23.88 -3.78
C ILE A 108 -5.26 -24.92 -4.02
N LYS A 109 -5.85 -24.96 -5.22
CA LYS A 109 -6.88 -25.95 -5.58
C LYS A 109 -6.33 -27.37 -5.55
N ARG A 110 -5.11 -27.59 -6.05
CA ARG A 110 -4.44 -28.89 -6.00
C ARG A 110 -4.17 -29.32 -4.56
N MET A 111 -3.57 -28.44 -3.76
CA MET A 111 -3.28 -28.70 -2.34
C MET A 111 -4.56 -29.01 -1.55
N LYS A 112 -5.64 -28.25 -1.76
CA LYS A 112 -6.95 -28.53 -1.13
C LYS A 112 -7.52 -29.88 -1.52
N LYS A 113 -7.35 -30.31 -2.78
CA LYS A 113 -7.83 -31.61 -3.25
C LYS A 113 -7.06 -32.76 -2.61
N GLU A 114 -5.73 -32.62 -2.48
CA GLU A 114 -4.85 -33.61 -1.84
C GLU A 114 -5.10 -33.69 -0.32
N GLN A 115 -5.40 -32.59 0.35
CA GLN A 115 -5.76 -32.62 1.77
C GLN A 115 -7.19 -33.10 2.04
N SER A 116 -8.16 -32.77 1.17
CA SER A 116 -9.55 -33.19 1.33
C SER A 116 -9.78 -34.66 0.99
N SER A 117 -8.91 -35.30 0.20
CA SER A 117 -8.95 -36.75 0.00
C SER A 117 -8.48 -37.54 1.23
N GLU A 118 -7.80 -36.89 2.17
CA GLU A 118 -7.26 -37.52 3.38
C GLU A 118 -8.17 -37.35 4.62
N GLN A 119 -9.21 -36.51 4.55
CA GLN A 119 -10.13 -36.22 5.66
C GLN A 119 -11.61 -36.40 5.27
N THR A 120 -12.01 -37.66 5.10
CA THR A 120 -13.42 -38.08 5.24
C THR A 120 -13.49 -39.21 6.25
N GLU A 121 -13.60 -38.86 7.53
CA GLU A 121 -14.13 -39.74 8.57
C GLU A 121 -15.40 -39.06 9.08
N PRO A 122 -16.60 -39.66 8.86
CA PRO A 122 -17.85 -39.10 9.37
C PRO A 122 -17.87 -39.25 10.90
N LEU A 123 -17.97 -38.14 11.63
CA LEU A 123 -18.33 -38.18 13.04
C LEU A 123 -19.77 -38.67 13.12
N GLY A 124 -19.91 -39.89 13.65
CA GLY A 124 -21.15 -40.63 13.75
C GLY A 124 -22.28 -39.85 14.43
N GLU A 125 -23.47 -40.12 13.92
CA GLU A 125 -24.73 -39.89 14.58
C GLU A 125 -24.82 -40.83 15.79
N ASP A 126 -24.70 -40.31 17.01
CA ASP A 126 -25.02 -41.07 18.23
C ASP A 126 -25.94 -40.24 19.14
N GLY A 127 -27.23 -40.60 19.21
CA GLY A 127 -28.11 -40.28 20.35
C GLY A 127 -29.47 -39.69 20.02
#